data_AF-A0A381S5R7-F1
#
_entry.id   AF-A0A381S5R7-F1
#
_cell.length_a   1.000
_cell.length_b   1.000
_cell.length_c   1.000
_cell.angle_alpha   90.00
_cell.angle_beta   90.00
_cell.angle_gamma   90.00
#
_symmetry.space_group_name_H-M   'P 1'
#
loop_
_entity.id
_entity.type
_entity.pdbx_description
1 polymer ?
#
loop_
_entity_poly.entity_id
_entity_poly.type
_entity_poly.pdbx_seq_one_letter_code
_entity_poly.pdbx_strand_id
1 'polypeptide(L)'
;MAFPALMWDFEVSEPYCTGCMVCIRECPTQCMSATMKDNPLYSESRSRRRKIVDEFQINLGRCILCGICVDVCNFDAIEMSHEHELSKYERNGNRVDLGTLLSMGREYQRKVSWEPSQPEKNKGAPAGEESGAGKDTL
;
A
#
# COMPACT_ATOMS: atom_id res chain seq x y z
N MET A 1 10.74 -5.01 12.37
CA MET A 1 9.35 -5.20 11.90
C MET A 1 8.40 -4.90 13.04
N ALA A 2 7.40 -4.06 12.78
CA ALA A 2 6.47 -3.52 13.76
C ALA A 2 5.02 -3.58 13.22
N PHE A 3 4.21 -2.53 13.41
CA PHE A 3 2.87 -2.49 12.82
C PHE A 3 2.90 -2.35 11.29
N PRO A 4 1.94 -2.99 10.59
CA PRO A 4 1.82 -2.84 9.14
C PRO A 4 1.41 -1.41 8.77
N ALA A 5 1.95 -0.90 7.67
CA ALA A 5 1.64 0.41 7.11
C ALA A 5 1.37 0.31 5.60
N LEU A 6 0.57 1.23 5.07
CA LEU A 6 0.25 1.26 3.64
C LEU A 6 1.17 2.22 2.90
N MET A 7 1.79 1.75 1.83
CA MET A 7 2.76 2.52 1.06
C MET A 7 2.08 3.53 0.15
N TRP A 8 2.75 4.66 -0.06
CA TRP A 8 2.31 5.76 -0.89
C TRP A 8 3.18 5.90 -2.14
N ASP A 9 2.54 6.03 -3.30
CA ASP A 9 3.19 6.33 -4.55
C ASP A 9 3.37 7.84 -4.69
N PHE A 10 4.58 8.34 -4.41
CA PHE A 10 4.90 9.76 -4.50
C PHE A 10 4.94 10.29 -5.93
N GLU A 11 5.09 9.43 -6.94
CA GLU A 11 5.18 9.83 -8.35
C GLU A 11 3.80 10.21 -8.88
N VAL A 12 2.78 9.41 -8.56
CA VAL A 12 1.39 9.66 -8.98
C VAL A 12 0.56 10.36 -7.90
N SER A 13 1.07 10.42 -6.68
CA SER A 13 0.37 10.94 -5.50
C SER A 13 -0.92 10.17 -5.17
N GLU A 14 -0.81 8.84 -5.08
CA GLU A 14 -1.90 7.94 -4.66
C GLU A 14 -1.37 6.74 -3.86
N PRO A 15 -2.21 5.96 -3.15
CA PRO A 15 -1.78 4.72 -2.52
C PRO A 15 -1.30 3.66 -3.52
N TYR A 16 -0.37 2.79 -3.13
CA TYR A 16 -0.08 1.57 -3.90
C TYR A 16 -1.25 0.56 -3.87
N CYS A 17 -2.08 0.61 -2.81
CA CYS A 17 -3.16 -0.35 -2.59
C CYS A 17 -4.33 -0.18 -3.58
N THR A 18 -4.55 -1.21 -4.40
CA THR A 18 -5.66 -1.27 -5.38
C THR A 18 -6.97 -1.83 -4.81
N GLY A 19 -6.96 -2.28 -3.55
CA GLY A 19 -8.13 -2.88 -2.91
C GLY A 19 -8.43 -4.32 -3.34
N CYS A 20 -7.43 -5.13 -3.71
CA CYS A 20 -7.62 -6.52 -4.17
C CYS A 20 -8.07 -7.52 -3.09
N MET A 21 -8.05 -7.12 -1.81
CA MET A 21 -8.50 -7.89 -0.64
C MET A 21 -7.74 -9.20 -0.34
N VAL A 22 -6.63 -9.49 -1.03
CA VAL A 22 -5.83 -10.72 -0.78
C VAL A 22 -5.27 -10.73 0.65
N CYS A 23 -4.68 -9.61 1.10
CA CYS A 23 -4.15 -9.50 2.47
C CYS A 23 -5.21 -9.66 3.56
N ILE A 24 -6.47 -9.28 3.28
CA ILE A 24 -7.59 -9.42 4.21
C ILE A 24 -8.00 -10.89 4.32
N ARG A 25 -8.09 -11.58 3.18
CA ARG A 25 -8.47 -13.00 3.12
C ARG A 25 -7.44 -13.90 3.81
N GLU A 26 -6.16 -13.61 3.60
CA GLU A 26 -5.06 -14.40 4.15
C GLU A 26 -4.71 -14.02 5.60
N CYS A 27 -5.34 -12.98 6.16
CA CYS A 27 -5.08 -12.57 7.54
C CYS A 27 -5.58 -13.64 8.53
N PRO A 28 -4.70 -14.29 9.31
CA PRO A 28 -5.09 -15.41 10.17
C PRO A 28 -6.04 -15.00 11.31
N THR A 29 -5.98 -13.73 11.74
CA THR A 29 -6.85 -13.20 12.79
C THR A 29 -8.05 -12.41 12.28
N GLN A 30 -8.18 -12.26 10.96
CA GLN A 30 -9.24 -11.49 10.29
C GLN A 30 -9.42 -10.10 10.93
N CYS A 31 -8.31 -9.39 11.11
CA CYS A 31 -8.29 -8.08 11.79
C CYS A 31 -8.43 -6.88 10.85
N MET A 32 -8.64 -7.11 9.56
CA MET A 32 -8.63 -6.09 8.51
C MET A 32 -9.97 -6.00 7.78
N SER A 33 -10.31 -4.80 7.28
CA SER A 33 -11.44 -4.58 6.37
C SER A 33 -11.10 -3.48 5.38
N ALA A 34 -11.64 -3.53 4.17
CA ALA A 34 -11.43 -2.49 3.17
C ALA A 34 -12.59 -2.40 2.17
N THR A 35 -12.71 -1.24 1.56
CA THR A 35 -13.56 -0.97 0.39
C THR A 35 -12.70 -0.40 -0.74
N MET A 36 -13.21 -0.46 -1.96
CA MET A 36 -12.51 0.03 -3.15
C MET A 36 -13.45 0.90 -3.98
N LYS A 37 -12.86 1.88 -4.67
CA LYS A 37 -13.56 2.75 -5.61
C LYS A 37 -12.82 2.80 -6.95
N ASP A 38 -13.49 3.34 -7.97
CA ASP A 38 -12.83 3.70 -9.22
C ASP A 38 -11.81 4.81 -8.99
N ASN A 39 -10.65 4.69 -9.63
CA ASN A 39 -9.57 5.66 -9.49
C ASN A 39 -9.80 6.86 -10.42
N PRO A 40 -9.97 8.09 -9.89
CA PRO A 40 -10.09 9.28 -10.73
C PRO A 40 -8.86 9.53 -11.62
N LEU A 41 -7.66 9.19 -11.14
CA LEU A 41 -6.42 9.38 -11.90
C LEU A 41 -6.31 8.41 -13.08
N TYR A 42 -7.00 7.27 -13.04
CA TYR A 42 -7.08 6.38 -14.20
C TYR A 42 -7.92 7.01 -15.32
N SER A 43 -9.05 7.64 -15.00
CA SER A 43 -9.85 8.35 -16.02
C SER A 43 -9.12 9.54 -16.65
N GLU A 44 -8.17 10.14 -15.92
CA GLU A 44 -7.31 11.21 -16.42
C GLU A 44 -6.06 10.69 -17.16
N SER A 45 -5.92 9.36 -17.33
CA SER A 45 -4.70 8.72 -17.87
C SER A 45 -3.41 9.05 -17.10
N ARG A 46 -3.53 9.41 -15.82
CA ARG A 46 -2.43 9.74 -14.91
C ARG A 46 -2.02 8.58 -13.99
N SER A 47 -2.80 7.51 -13.97
CA SER A 47 -2.49 6.27 -13.25
C SER A 47 -2.84 5.04 -14.10
N ARG A 48 -2.04 3.98 -13.98
CA ARG A 48 -2.34 2.64 -14.52
C ARG A 48 -3.34 1.85 -13.66
N ARG A 49 -3.62 2.30 -12.44
CA ARG A 49 -4.47 1.60 -11.46
C ARG A 49 -5.93 1.97 -11.67
N ARG A 50 -6.73 1.05 -12.22
CA ARG A 50 -8.19 1.25 -12.45
C ARG A 50 -8.99 1.49 -11.18
N LYS A 51 -8.64 0.78 -10.12
CA LYS A 51 -9.31 0.82 -8.81
C LYS A 51 -8.29 1.21 -7.75
N ILE A 52 -8.77 1.89 -6.73
CA ILE A 52 -7.97 2.31 -5.58
C ILE A 52 -8.72 2.00 -4.29
N VAL A 53 -7.98 1.79 -3.21
CA VAL A 53 -8.56 1.67 -1.87
C VAL A 53 -9.34 2.94 -1.50
N ASP A 54 -10.53 2.76 -0.95
CA ASP A 54 -11.38 3.86 -0.46
C ASP A 54 -11.35 3.93 1.06
N GLU A 55 -11.60 2.80 1.72
CA GLU A 55 -11.42 2.62 3.15
C GLU A 55 -10.52 1.42 3.41
N PHE A 56 -9.69 1.50 4.44
CA PHE A 56 -8.91 0.39 4.95
C PHE A 56 -8.81 0.53 6.46
N GLN A 57 -9.06 -0.53 7.20
CA GLN A 57 -8.93 -0.55 8.65
C GLN A 57 -8.14 -1.77 9.09
N ILE A 58 -7.28 -1.60 10.08
CA ILE A 58 -6.63 -2.70 10.79
C ILE A 58 -6.89 -2.55 12.29
N ASN A 59 -7.37 -3.61 12.93
CA ASN A 59 -7.38 -3.70 14.38
C ASN A 59 -6.01 -4.20 14.86
N LEU A 60 -5.13 -3.26 15.25
CA LEU A 60 -3.79 -3.57 15.72
C LEU A 60 -3.80 -4.36 17.04
N GLY A 61 -4.87 -4.26 17.85
CA GLY A 61 -5.05 -5.08 19.04
C GLY A 61 -5.35 -6.56 18.76
N ARG A 62 -5.73 -6.91 17.52
CA ARG A 62 -5.92 -8.30 17.05
C ARG A 62 -4.84 -8.75 16.07
N CYS A 63 -3.98 -7.85 15.62
CA CYS A 63 -2.88 -8.18 14.72
C CYS A 63 -1.80 -8.92 15.50
N ILE A 64 -1.35 -10.06 14.98
CA ILE A 64 -0.26 -10.86 15.57
C ILE A 64 1.11 -10.60 14.93
N LEU A 65 1.20 -9.56 14.10
CA LEU A 65 2.45 -9.11 13.45
C LEU A 65 3.17 -10.21 12.64
N CYS A 66 2.41 -11.11 12.02
CA CYS A 66 2.94 -12.25 11.29
C CYS A 66 3.61 -11.94 9.94
N GLY A 67 3.39 -10.74 9.36
CA GLY A 67 3.95 -10.37 8.06
C GLY A 67 3.25 -10.94 6.82
N ILE A 68 2.34 -11.91 6.96
CA ILE A 68 1.64 -12.57 5.83
C ILE A 68 1.01 -11.56 4.86
N CYS A 69 0.45 -10.46 5.37
CA CYS A 69 -0.17 -9.44 4.52
C CYS A 69 0.81 -8.79 3.54
N VAL A 70 2.09 -8.68 3.90
CA VAL A 70 3.18 -8.20 3.05
C VAL A 70 3.52 -9.25 2.00
N ASP A 71 3.75 -10.49 2.43
CA ASP A 71 4.16 -11.60 1.55
C ASP A 71 3.16 -11.86 0.42
N VAL A 72 1.87 -11.70 0.69
CA VAL A 72 0.79 -11.94 -0.29
C VAL A 72 0.46 -10.70 -1.12
N CYS A 73 1.07 -9.54 -0.85
CA CYS A 73 0.77 -8.31 -1.54
C CYS A 73 1.48 -8.24 -2.90
N ASN A 74 0.74 -8.50 -3.98
CA ASN A 74 1.29 -8.41 -5.34
C ASN A 74 1.65 -6.98 -5.81
N PHE A 75 1.33 -5.95 -5.02
CA PHE A 75 1.47 -4.54 -5.40
C PHE A 75 2.46 -3.77 -4.50
N ASP A 76 3.16 -4.46 -3.59
CA ASP A 76 4.00 -3.84 -2.54
C ASP A 76 3.28 -2.73 -1.77
N ALA A 77 1.97 -2.88 -1.58
CA ALA A 77 1.12 -1.84 -1.03
C ALA A 77 1.09 -1.78 0.50
N ILE A 78 1.55 -2.84 1.16
CA ILE A 78 1.58 -2.96 2.61
C ILE A 78 2.95 -3.48 3.02
N GLU A 79 3.55 -2.89 4.04
CA GLU A 79 4.88 -3.23 4.54
C GLU A 79 4.89 -3.24 6.08
N MET A 80 5.78 -4.01 6.68
CA MET A 80 5.98 -4.00 8.13
C MET A 80 6.85 -2.80 8.52
N SER A 81 6.23 -1.73 9.00
CA SER A 81 6.91 -0.50 9.39
C SER A 81 7.78 -0.66 10.66
N HIS A 82 8.35 0.45 11.14
CA HIS A 82 9.07 0.54 12.41
C HIS A 82 8.26 1.24 13.52
N GLU A 83 6.96 1.42 13.33
CA GLU A 83 6.11 2.06 14.33
C GLU A 83 5.68 1.05 15.41
N HIS A 84 6.06 1.32 16.66
CA HIS A 84 5.80 0.44 17.81
C HIS A 84 4.92 1.09 18.88
N GLU A 85 4.85 2.42 18.94
CA GLU A 85 4.32 3.18 20.08
C GLU A 85 2.86 3.65 19.88
N LEU A 86 1.97 2.75 19.48
CA LEU A 86 0.55 3.05 19.18
C LEU A 86 -0.43 2.62 20.28
N SER A 87 0.02 2.54 21.53
CA SER A 87 -0.82 2.14 22.67
C SER A 87 -1.96 3.13 22.93
N LYS A 88 -3.15 2.60 23.23
CA LYS A 88 -4.34 3.36 23.62
C LYS A 88 -4.96 2.77 24.88
N TYR A 89 -5.65 3.61 25.66
CA TYR A 89 -6.35 3.21 26.88
C TYR A 89 -7.66 2.46 26.61
N GLU A 90 -8.29 2.73 25.46
CA GLU A 90 -9.54 2.09 25.07
C GLU A 90 -9.28 0.74 24.39
N ARG A 91 -10.08 -0.27 24.72
CA ARG A 91 -9.99 -1.63 24.14
C ARG A 91 -9.96 -1.63 22.61
N ASN A 92 -10.74 -0.75 21.99
CA ASN A 92 -10.87 -0.65 20.54
C ASN A 92 -10.16 0.58 19.95
N GLY A 93 -9.39 1.32 20.76
CA GLY A 93 -8.68 2.51 20.31
C GLY A 93 -7.55 2.21 19.32
N ASN A 94 -7.08 0.96 19.27
CA ASN A 94 -6.03 0.48 18.37
C ASN A 94 -6.56 0.08 16.98
N ARG A 95 -7.74 0.58 16.56
CA ARG A 95 -8.23 0.45 15.19
C ARG A 95 -7.73 1.64 14.38
N VAL A 96 -6.79 1.38 13.49
CA VAL A 96 -6.22 2.41 12.60
C VAL A 96 -6.95 2.41 11.27
N ASP A 97 -7.19 3.60 10.74
CA ASP A 97 -7.86 3.82 9.47
C ASP A 97 -6.85 4.02 8.32
N LEU A 98 -7.37 4.21 7.12
CA LEU A 98 -6.58 4.39 5.90
C LEU A 98 -5.63 5.59 6.03
N GLY A 99 -6.12 6.71 6.59
CA GLY A 99 -5.33 7.92 6.78
C GLY A 99 -4.10 7.69 7.66
N THR A 100 -4.30 7.01 8.78
CA THR A 100 -3.23 6.64 9.73
C THR A 100 -2.24 5.69 9.08
N LEU A 101 -2.72 4.64 8.40
CA LEU A 101 -1.88 3.64 7.74
C LEU A 101 -1.01 4.26 6.64
N LEU A 102 -1.56 5.18 5.85
CA LEU A 102 -0.80 5.91 4.82
C LEU A 102 0.17 6.92 5.43
N SER A 103 -0.18 7.54 6.56
CA SER A 103 0.76 8.44 7.26
C SER A 103 1.99 7.67 7.75
N MET A 104 1.76 6.54 8.42
CA MET A 104 2.82 5.64 8.86
C MET A 104 3.68 5.17 7.68
N GLY A 105 3.05 4.82 6.56
CA GLY A 105 3.77 4.37 5.37
C GLY A 105 4.63 5.46 4.75
N ARG A 106 4.09 6.67 4.58
CA ARG A 106 4.85 7.81 4.06
C ARG A 106 6.06 8.15 4.95
N GLU A 107 5.89 8.09 6.27
CA GLU A 107 6.99 8.30 7.21
C GLU A 107 8.04 7.20 7.12
N TYR A 108 7.61 5.95 7.09
CA TYR A 108 8.48 4.79 6.92
C TYR A 108 9.29 4.88 5.62
N GLN A 109 8.63 5.13 4.49
CA GLN A 109 9.29 5.24 3.18
C GLN A 109 10.38 6.31 3.16
N ARG A 110 10.15 7.47 3.80
CA ARG A 110 11.17 8.52 3.95
C ARG A 110 12.32 8.13 4.86
N LYS A 111 12.05 7.42 5.96
CA LYS A 111 13.07 7.02 6.93
C LYS A 111 14.05 5.99 6.35
N VAL A 112 13.57 5.09 5.49
CA VAL A 112 14.37 3.95 5.01
C VAL A 112 14.69 3.99 3.52
N SER A 113 14.34 5.07 2.82
CA SER A 113 14.48 5.18 1.36
C SER A 113 13.84 3.98 0.66
N TRP A 114 12.61 3.64 1.06
CA TRP A 114 11.90 2.46 0.55
C TRP A 114 11.56 2.62 -0.93
N GLU A 115 11.73 1.53 -1.68
CA GLU A 115 11.31 1.40 -3.08
C GLU A 115 10.55 0.07 -3.25
N PRO A 116 9.56 0.00 -4.15
CA PRO A 116 8.86 -1.25 -4.44
C PRO A 116 9.83 -2.31 -4.99
N SER A 117 9.57 -3.57 -4.70
CA SER A 117 10.39 -4.69 -5.16
C SER A 117 10.37 -4.86 -6.68
N GLN A 118 9.24 -4.50 -7.31
CA GLN A 118 9.02 -4.55 -8.77
C GLN A 118 8.49 -3.20 -9.27
N PRO A 119 9.35 -2.17 -9.39
CA PRO A 119 8.93 -0.81 -9.75
C PRO A 119 8.15 -0.73 -11.06
N GLU A 120 8.53 -1.52 -12.06
CA GLU A 120 7.91 -1.55 -13.38
C GLU A 120 6.44 -2.01 -13.34
N LYS A 121 6.08 -2.86 -12.37
CA LYS A 121 4.72 -3.34 -12.17
C LYS A 121 3.95 -2.50 -11.18
N ASN A 122 4.61 -2.10 -10.09
CA ASN A 122 3.91 -1.59 -8.92
C ASN A 122 3.75 -0.07 -8.94
N LYS A 123 4.59 0.69 -9.67
CA LYS A 123 4.40 2.13 -9.82
C LYS A 123 3.13 2.47 -10.60
N GLY A 124 2.48 3.57 -10.24
CA GLY A 124 1.24 4.02 -10.85
C GLY A 124 1.42 4.72 -12.17
N ALA A 125 2.61 5.27 -12.42
CA ALA A 125 2.85 6.14 -13.55
C ALA A 125 2.43 5.46 -14.86
N PRO A 126 1.62 6.12 -15.70
CA PRO A 126 1.30 5.62 -17.03
C PRO A 126 2.61 5.38 -17.76
N ALA A 127 2.69 4.29 -18.52
CA ALA A 127 3.83 4.09 -19.41
C ALA A 127 3.77 5.22 -20.47
N GLY A 128 4.51 6.30 -20.23
CA GLY A 128 4.89 7.21 -21.29
C GLY A 128 5.76 6.46 -22.27
N GLU A 129 5.58 6.76 -23.56
CA GLU A 129 6.32 6.26 -24.71
C GLU A 129 7.72 5.77 -24.35
N GLU A 130 8.04 4.56 -24.81
CA GLU A 130 9.41 4.11 -24.91
C GLU A 130 10.25 5.26 -25.46
N SER A 131 11.23 5.73 -24.69
CA SER A 131 12.39 6.35 -25.31
C SER A 131 13.03 5.24 -26.13
N GLY A 132 12.59 5.14 -27.38
CA GLY A 132 13.19 4.34 -28.43
C GLY A 132 14.62 4.83 -28.65
N ALA A 133 15.51 4.43 -27.75
CA ALA A 133 16.94 4.42 -28.01
C ALA A 133 17.14 3.44 -29.15
N GLY A 134 17.35 3.99 -30.34
CA GLY A 134 17.53 3.25 -31.58
C GLY A 134 18.48 2.08 -31.41
N LYS A 135 18.00 0.90 -31.80
CA LYS A 135 18.84 -0.24 -32.19
C LYS A 135 18.14 -1.01 -33.30
N ASP A 136 18.05 -0.39 -34.47
CA ASP A 136 18.04 -1.12 -35.73
C ASP A 136 19.45 -1.02 -36.31
N THR A 137 20.30 -1.91 -35.81
CA THR A 137 21.54 -2.31 -36.46
C THR A 137 21.20 -3.47 -37.39
N LEU A 138 21.12 -3.18 -38.69
CA LEU A 138 21.51 -3.97 -39.87
C LEU A 138 20.63 -3.62 -41.08
#